data_AF-A0A953UB18-F1
#
_entry.id   AF-A0A953UB18-F1
#
_cell.length_a   1.000
_cell.length_b   1.000
_cell.length_c   1.000
_cell.angle_alpha   90.00
_cell.angle_beta   90.00
_cell.angle_gamma   90.00
#
_symmetry.space_group_name_H-M   'P 1'
#
loop_
_entity.id
_entity.type
_entity.pdbx_description
1 polymer ?
#
loop_
_entity_poly.entity_id
_entity_poly.type
_entity_poly.pdbx_seq_one_letter_code
_entity_poly.pdbx_strand_id
1 'polypeptide(L)'
;MERLLNAVTILSLALMAAVLFSVRRSHIRVEYSVSWLAAAAILLLLSRSRPLLNWISDQLGLTYPPLALFLLVSCIFVVVIYRLSVVISDLKDANIAMAQRLAIVEFQLQDRNER
;
A
#
# COMPACT_ATOMS: atom_id res chain seq x y z
N MET A 1 5.19 27.14 0.32
CA MET A 1 3.95 26.35 0.51
C MET A 1 3.42 25.82 -0.82
N GLU A 2 3.19 26.68 -1.81
CA GLU A 2 2.74 26.28 -3.17
C GLU A 2 3.57 25.15 -3.80
N ARG A 3 4.91 25.23 -3.69
CA ARG A 3 5.82 24.21 -4.25
C ARG A 3 5.64 22.82 -3.62
N LEU A 4 5.33 22.77 -2.32
CA LEU A 4 5.14 21.51 -1.58
C LEU A 4 3.78 20.89 -1.91
N LEU A 5 2.72 21.70 -1.98
CA LEU A 5 1.40 21.23 -2.41
C LEU A 5 1.42 20.72 -3.86
N ASN A 6 2.13 21.41 -4.76
CA ASN A 6 2.30 20.96 -6.14
C ASN A 6 3.07 19.63 -6.23
N ALA A 7 4.13 19.47 -5.44
CA ALA A 7 4.89 18.21 -5.39
C ALA A 7 4.03 17.04 -4.89
N VAL A 8 3.24 17.24 -3.82
CA VAL A 8 2.32 16.22 -3.29
C VAL A 8 1.23 15.87 -4.31
N THR A 9 0.74 16.86 -5.06
CA THR A 9 -0.28 16.64 -6.10
C THR A 9 0.29 15.82 -7.27
N ILE A 10 1.50 16.14 -7.74
CA ILE A 10 2.19 15.35 -8.77
C ILE A 10 2.46 13.93 -8.28
N LEU A 11 2.92 13.77 -7.03
CA LEU A 11 3.18 12.47 -6.42
C LEU A 11 1.89 11.63 -6.31
N SER A 12 0.79 12.23 -5.89
CA SER A 12 -0.52 11.57 -5.78
C SER A 12 -1.04 11.12 -7.16
N LEU A 13 -0.94 11.98 -8.17
CA LEU A 13 -1.30 11.64 -9.56
C LEU A 13 -0.43 10.52 -10.13
N ALA A 14 0.88 10.57 -9.89
CA ALA A 14 1.82 9.53 -10.30
C ALA A 14 1.52 8.19 -9.62
N LEU A 15 1.25 8.20 -8.30
CA LEU A 15 0.81 7.03 -7.54
C LEU A 15 -0.48 6.45 -8.13
N MET A 16 -1.48 7.29 -8.39
CA MET A 16 -2.75 6.86 -8.96
C MET A 16 -2.57 6.25 -10.35
N ALA A 17 -1.77 6.87 -11.22
CA ALA A 17 -1.43 6.34 -12.53
C ALA A 17 -0.65 5.01 -12.45
N ALA A 18 0.31 4.89 -11.53
CA ALA A 18 1.08 3.67 -11.32
C ALA A 18 0.20 2.51 -10.82
N VAL A 19 -0.75 2.79 -9.93
CA VAL A 19 -1.72 1.80 -9.43
C VAL A 19 -2.65 1.36 -10.56
N LEU A 20 -3.24 2.31 -11.31
CA LEU A 20 -4.10 2.00 -12.47
C LEU A 20 -3.36 1.20 -13.55
N PHE A 21 -2.10 1.54 -13.82
CA PHE A 21 -1.26 0.82 -14.77
C PHE A 21 -0.96 -0.60 -14.28
N SER A 22 -0.65 -0.77 -12.99
CA SER A 22 -0.39 -2.09 -12.38
C SER A 22 -1.63 -2.98 -12.37
N VAL A 23 -2.82 -2.41 -12.14
CA VAL A 23 -4.12 -3.11 -12.27
C VAL A 23 -4.35 -3.55 -13.71
N ARG A 24 -4.16 -2.63 -14.67
CA ARG A 24 -4.41 -2.89 -16.10
C ARG A 24 -3.45 -3.93 -16.68
N ARG A 25 -2.24 -4.06 -16.12
CA ARG A 25 -1.23 -5.03 -16.55
C ARG A 25 -1.28 -6.37 -15.80
N SER A 26 -2.36 -6.62 -15.05
CA SER A 26 -2.65 -7.90 -14.36
C SER A 26 -1.61 -8.38 -13.34
N HIS A 27 -0.67 -7.53 -12.90
CA HIS A 27 0.34 -7.91 -11.89
C HIS A 27 -0.20 -7.89 -10.45
N ILE A 28 -1.34 -7.24 -10.20
CA ILE A 28 -1.93 -7.08 -8.86
C ILE A 28 -3.43 -7.42 -8.95
N ARG A 29 -3.93 -8.32 -8.08
CA ARG A 29 -5.38 -8.55 -7.91
C ARG A 29 -6.04 -7.25 -7.46
N VAL A 30 -7.16 -6.90 -8.09
CA VAL A 30 -7.91 -5.64 -7.90
C VAL A 30 -8.10 -5.28 -6.42
N GLU A 31 -8.30 -6.27 -5.55
CA GLU A 31 -8.45 -6.14 -4.09
C GLU A 31 -7.30 -5.39 -3.38
N TYR A 32 -6.05 -5.56 -3.83
CA TYR A 32 -4.90 -4.90 -3.20
C TYR A 32 -4.74 -3.44 -3.65
N SER A 33 -5.22 -3.13 -4.85
CA SER A 33 -5.14 -1.80 -5.47
C SER A 33 -6.16 -0.82 -4.89
N VAL A 34 -7.28 -1.31 -4.35
CA VAL A 34 -8.32 -0.47 -3.71
C VAL A 34 -7.75 0.37 -2.56
N SER A 35 -6.91 -0.24 -1.72
CA SER A 35 -6.22 0.44 -0.60
C SER A 35 -5.35 1.60 -1.06
N TRP A 36 -4.59 1.38 -2.13
CA TRP A 36 -3.69 2.38 -2.69
C TRP A 36 -4.44 3.49 -3.42
N LEU A 37 -5.53 3.15 -4.13
CA LEU A 37 -6.41 4.13 -4.75
C LEU A 37 -7.11 5.00 -3.70
N ALA A 38 -7.62 4.38 -2.62
CA ALA A 38 -8.22 5.11 -1.51
C ALA A 38 -7.21 6.05 -0.83
N ALA A 39 -5.98 5.56 -0.56
CA ALA A 39 -4.91 6.38 0.01
C ALA A 39 -4.55 7.55 -0.92
N ALA A 40 -4.37 7.31 -2.22
CA ALA A 40 -4.08 8.35 -3.20
C ALA A 40 -5.20 9.39 -3.28
N ALA A 41 -6.47 8.95 -3.28
CA ALA A 41 -7.63 9.83 -3.30
C ALA A 41 -7.73 10.71 -2.05
N ILE A 42 -7.53 10.13 -0.86
CA ILE A 42 -7.50 10.87 0.42
C ILE A 42 -6.39 11.92 0.37
N LEU A 43 -5.18 11.56 -0.07
CA LEU A 43 -4.06 12.49 -0.20
C LEU A 43 -4.34 13.62 -1.18
N LEU A 44 -4.97 13.32 -2.32
CA LEU A 44 -5.31 14.31 -3.33
C LEU A 44 -6.34 15.31 -2.79
N LEU A 45 -7.35 14.81 -2.08
CA LEU A 45 -8.41 15.60 -1.47
C LEU A 45 -7.87 16.52 -0.36
N LEU A 46 -6.98 15.99 0.51
CA LEU A 46 -6.29 16.77 1.53
C LEU A 46 -5.34 17.82 0.94
N SER A 47 -4.57 17.46 -0.09
CA SER A 47 -3.65 18.38 -0.76
C SER A 47 -4.38 19.59 -1.38
N ARG A 48 -5.56 19.35 -1.97
CA ARG A 48 -6.33 20.42 -2.62
C ARG A 48 -7.09 21.30 -1.63
N SER A 49 -7.45 20.76 -0.46
CA SER A 49 -8.31 21.40 0.53
C SER A 49 -7.53 22.05 1.66
N ARG A 50 -6.99 23.26 1.40
CA ARG A 50 -6.34 24.11 2.42
C ARG A 50 -7.17 24.33 3.71
N PRO A 51 -8.48 24.63 3.65
CA PRO A 51 -9.25 24.84 4.88
C PRO A 51 -9.33 23.58 5.74
N LEU A 52 -9.43 22.40 5.11
CA LEU A 52 -9.42 21.11 5.80
C LEU A 52 -8.08 20.88 6.51
N LEU A 53 -6.99 21.18 5.83
CA LEU A 53 -5.65 21.02 6.38
C LEU A 53 -5.40 21.95 7.57
N ASN A 54 -5.80 23.22 7.46
CA ASN A 54 -5.68 24.18 8.56
C ASN A 54 -6.51 23.72 9.76
N TRP A 55 -7.74 23.25 9.53
CA TRP A 55 -8.58 22.71 10.60
C TRP A 55 -7.92 21.51 11.31
N ILE A 56 -7.34 20.57 10.57
CA ILE A 56 -6.62 19.44 11.17
C ILE A 56 -5.36 19.90 11.91
N SER A 57 -4.62 20.87 11.36
CA SER A 57 -3.43 21.45 12.00
C SER A 57 -3.79 22.08 13.35
N ASP A 58 -4.86 22.86 13.41
CA ASP A 58 -5.35 23.50 14.63
C ASP A 58 -5.82 22.47 15.66
N GLN A 59 -6.55 21.44 15.23
CA GLN A 59 -6.98 20.34 16.11
C GLN A 59 -5.81 19.53 16.69
N LEU A 60 -4.72 19.40 15.93
CA LEU A 60 -3.49 18.74 16.38
C LEU A 60 -2.56 19.68 17.18
N GLY A 61 -2.92 20.97 17.33
CA GLY A 61 -2.07 21.97 17.98
C GLY A 61 -0.79 22.31 17.20
N LEU A 62 -0.78 22.07 15.90
CA LEU A 62 0.38 22.28 15.03
C LEU A 62 0.34 23.71 14.47
N THR A 63 1.37 24.50 14.78
CA THR A 63 1.53 25.87 14.27
C THR A 63 1.88 25.92 12.76
N TYR A 64 2.31 24.80 12.19
CA TYR A 64 2.76 24.69 10.79
C TYR A 64 1.88 23.70 10.01
N PRO A 65 0.91 24.18 9.20
CA PRO A 65 0.02 23.32 8.39
C PRO A 65 0.72 22.27 7.49
N PRO A 66 1.92 22.51 6.91
CA PRO A 66 2.63 21.49 6.14
C PRO A 66 3.08 20.30 6.97
N LEU A 67 3.36 20.52 8.26
CA LEU A 67 3.76 19.46 9.18
C LEU A 67 2.59 18.50 9.44
N ALA A 68 1.37 19.03 9.53
CA ALA A 68 0.14 18.25 9.63
C ALA A 68 -0.06 17.35 8.40
N LEU A 69 0.15 17.88 7.18
CA LEU A 69 0.15 17.09 5.95
C LEU A 69 1.16 15.95 6.01
N PHE A 70 2.39 16.26 6.41
CA PHE A 70 3.46 15.26 6.48
C PHE A 70 3.14 14.14 7.47
N LEU A 71 2.57 14.48 8.63
CA LEU A 71 2.14 13.50 9.63
C LEU A 71 1.00 12.62 9.12
N LEU A 72 -0.01 13.20 8.45
CA LEU A 72 -1.13 12.44 7.88
C LEU A 72 -0.65 11.49 6.77
N VAL A 73 0.19 11.98 5.86
CA VAL A 73 0.81 11.14 4.81
C VAL A 73 1.59 10.00 5.46
N SER A 74 2.42 10.29 6.46
CA SER A 74 3.23 9.29 7.15
C SER A 74 2.36 8.23 7.84
N CYS A 75 1.27 8.64 8.49
CA CYS A 75 0.30 7.73 9.11
C CYS A 75 -0.34 6.77 8.08
N ILE A 76 -0.79 7.31 6.94
CA ILE A 76 -1.34 6.50 5.83
C ILE A 76 -0.28 5.49 5.35
N PHE A 77 0.96 5.93 5.17
CA PHE A 77 2.05 5.06 4.74
C PHE A 77 2.34 3.94 5.74
N VAL A 78 2.33 4.22 7.04
CA VAL A 78 2.51 3.19 8.08
C VAL A 78 1.43 2.11 7.97
N VAL A 79 0.15 2.51 7.81
CA VAL A 79 -0.95 1.56 7.63
C VAL A 79 -0.78 0.70 6.37
N VAL A 80 -0.36 1.32 5.26
CA VAL A 80 -0.10 0.61 4.00
C VAL A 80 1.04 -0.38 4.15
N ILE A 81 2.14 0.01 4.79
CA ILE A 81 3.30 -0.87 5.04
C ILE A 81 2.89 -2.02 5.95
N TYR A 82 2.14 -1.76 7.02
CA TYR A 82 1.64 -2.81 7.90
C TYR A 82 0.78 -3.84 7.15
N ARG A 83 -0.16 -3.36 6.32
CA ARG A 83 -0.97 -4.26 5.47
C ARG A 83 -0.10 -5.08 4.51
N LEU A 84 0.94 -4.47 3.94
CA LEU A 84 1.89 -5.17 3.09
C LEU A 84 2.64 -6.27 3.87
N SER A 85 3.06 -6.01 5.10
CA SER A 85 3.70 -6.99 5.98
C SER A 85 2.80 -8.20 6.24
N VAL A 86 1.50 -7.98 6.50
CA VAL A 86 0.52 -9.08 6.67
C VAL A 86 0.43 -9.94 5.42
N VAL A 87 0.25 -9.32 4.24
CA VAL A 87 0.13 -10.05 2.98
C VAL A 87 1.40 -10.85 2.66
N ILE A 88 2.59 -10.29 2.94
CA ILE A 88 3.86 -10.99 2.77
C ILE A 88 3.96 -12.19 3.73
N SER A 89 3.49 -12.04 4.97
CA SER A 89 3.47 -13.13 5.95
C SER A 89 2.60 -14.28 5.47
N ASP A 90 1.37 -14.00 5.03
CA ASP A 90 0.45 -15.02 4.52
C ASP A 90 1.02 -15.75 3.29
N LEU A 91 1.67 -15.00 2.40
CA LEU A 91 2.31 -15.57 1.21
C LEU A 91 3.49 -16.48 1.58
N LYS A 92 4.27 -16.10 2.60
CA LYS A 92 5.37 -16.93 3.11
C LYS A 92 4.85 -18.25 3.67
N ASP A 93 3.78 -18.21 4.47
CA ASP A 93 3.19 -19.41 5.06
C ASP A 93 2.60 -20.33 3.99
N ALA A 94 1.93 -19.78 2.98
CA ALA A 94 1.45 -20.54 1.83
C ALA A 94 2.59 -21.20 1.04
N ASN A 95 3.71 -20.50 0.85
CA ASN A 95 4.88 -21.04 0.15
C ASN A 95 5.53 -22.20 0.94
N ILE A 96 5.64 -22.08 2.26
CA ILE A 96 6.12 -23.16 3.13
C ILE A 96 5.20 -24.39 3.01
N ALA A 97 3.88 -24.18 3.08
CA ALA A 97 2.91 -25.26 2.95
C ALA A 97 2.97 -25.95 1.57
N MET A 98 3.18 -25.18 0.50
CA MET A 98 3.36 -25.75 -0.84
C MET A 98 4.64 -26.56 -0.96
N ALA A 99 5.77 -26.07 -0.42
CA ALA A 99 7.03 -26.80 -0.42
C ALA A 99 6.92 -28.13 0.35
N GLN A 100 6.21 -28.13 1.49
CA GLN A 100 5.94 -29.35 2.26
C GLN A 100 5.09 -30.35 1.48
N ARG A 101 4.03 -29.89 0.80
CA ARG A 101 3.20 -30.75 -0.05
C ARG A 101 4.00 -31.34 -1.21
N LEU A 102 4.86 -30.56 -1.83
CA LEU A 102 5.74 -31.03 -2.91
C LEU A 102 6.68 -32.14 -2.41
N ALA A 103 7.34 -31.93 -1.26
CA ALA A 103 8.22 -32.93 -0.67
C ALA A 103 7.51 -34.25 -0.36
N ILE A 104 6.27 -34.21 0.14
CA ILE A 104 5.46 -35.41 0.39
C ILE A 104 5.14 -36.14 -0.93
N VAL A 105 4.78 -35.40 -1.98
CA VAL A 105 4.50 -35.98 -3.30
C VAL A 105 5.75 -36.61 -3.92
N GLU A 106 6.91 -35.95 -3.83
CA GLU A 106 8.19 -36.48 -4.30
C GLU A 106 8.56 -37.78 -3.57
N PHE A 107 8.37 -37.82 -2.25
CA PHE A 107 8.61 -39.02 -1.45
C PHE A 107 7.70 -40.20 -1.87
N GLN A 108 6.41 -39.96 -2.10
CA GLN A 108 5.47 -41.00 -2.54
C GLN A 108 5.81 -41.53 -3.94
N LEU A 109 6.34 -40.69 -4.83
CA LEU A 109 6.79 -41.11 -6.16
C LEU A 109 8.06 -41.96 -6.08
N GLN A 110 8.98 -41.64 -5.19
CA GLN A 110 10.18 -42.45 -4.95
C GLN A 110 9.84 -43.83 -4.39
N ASP A 111 9.00 -43.92 -3.34
CA ASP A 111 8.58 -45.22 -2.76
C ASP A 111 7.87 -46.11 -3.78
N ARG A 112 7.11 -45.53 -4.72
CA ARG A 112 6.48 -46.29 -5.82
C ARG A 112 7.46 -46.77 -6.88
N ASN A 113 8.52 -46.03 -7.17
CA ASN A 113 9.53 -46.42 -8.17
C ASN A 113 10.52 -47.47 -7.64
N GLU A 114 10.67 -47.59 -6.31
CA GLU A 114 11.52 -48.60 -5.68
C GLU A 114 10.83 -49.97 -5.51
N ARG A 115 9.51 -50.06 -5.77
CA ARG A 115 8.73 -51.31 -5.76
C ARG A 115 8.47 -51.82 -7.17
#